data_AF-A0A3R7A980-F1
#
_entry.id   AF-A0A3R7A980-F1
#
_cell.length_a   1.000
_cell.length_b   1.000
_cell.length_c   1.000
_cell.angle_alpha   90.00
_cell.angle_beta   90.00
_cell.angle_gamma   90.00
#
_symmetry.space_group_name_H-M   'P 1'
#
loop_
_entity.id
_entity.type
_entity.pdbx_description
1 polymer ?
#
loop_
_entity_poly.entity_id
_entity_poly.type
_entity_poly.pdbx_seq_one_letter_code
_entity_poly.pdbx_strand_id
1 'polypeptide(L)'
;MSEIKIFWDPKGFEFDALGTKRYLRATDGDTPYISVPIRMLSIDTPEVHYPGNRKPSRSDRDLAQLAEWIASGDAPVSDGLGAHLYPKLATGAAGTLHEEQGKQATEKFKELIEERLTKPSGKRRKVYIRAADQHFDSYGRLLAYMAPNYSRKERESLAPGELASFNHLMVESGWAAPFIIYPSIPKYPELVAFQEAAKAACENGLGAWADPMMLTGYEFRMCIRLFNITKKLVGGRRLADYEKYGYVSRFCVDMTTQEIFYPQEYYRVAPYNRVFIWAEDVSDAVATLNLLPAGSHTLTHS
;
A
#
# COMPACT_ATOMS: atom_id res chain seq x y z
N MET A 1 -23.75 12.92 46.47
CA MET A 1 -23.05 12.18 45.39
C MET A 1 -21.90 11.43 46.04
N SER A 2 -21.81 10.13 45.84
CA SER A 2 -20.72 9.31 46.40
C SER A 2 -19.38 9.68 45.76
N GLU A 3 -18.32 9.67 46.56
CA GLU A 3 -16.97 9.99 46.10
C GLU A 3 -16.41 8.82 45.26
N ILE A 4 -16.16 9.07 43.97
CA ILE A 4 -15.53 8.09 43.07
C ILE A 4 -14.04 8.04 43.41
N LYS A 5 -13.56 6.88 43.90
CA LYS A 5 -12.18 6.67 44.39
C LYS A 5 -11.21 6.14 43.32
N ILE A 6 -11.65 6.02 42.07
CA ILE A 6 -10.83 5.51 40.97
C ILE A 6 -10.22 6.70 40.24
N PHE A 7 -8.90 6.78 40.24
CA PHE A 7 -8.13 7.73 39.43
C PHE A 7 -7.50 6.96 38.26
N TRP A 8 -8.17 6.98 37.11
CA TRP A 8 -7.77 6.23 35.92
C TRP A 8 -8.09 7.06 34.67
N ASP A 9 -7.09 7.26 33.82
CA ASP A 9 -7.23 7.92 32.51
C ASP A 9 -6.81 6.92 31.42
N PRO A 10 -7.78 6.22 30.76
CA PRO A 10 -7.46 5.23 29.76
C PRO A 10 -6.91 5.90 28.50
N LYS A 11 -5.88 5.30 27.90
CA LYS A 11 -5.47 5.68 26.54
C LYS A 11 -6.61 5.35 25.57
N GLY A 12 -7.19 6.39 24.97
CA GLY A 12 -8.13 6.30 23.85
C GLY A 12 -7.47 6.72 22.53
N PHE A 13 -8.21 6.56 21.44
CA PHE A 13 -7.87 7.18 20.17
C PHE A 13 -9.13 7.70 19.50
N GLU A 14 -8.99 8.76 18.70
CA GLU A 14 -10.10 9.33 17.96
C GLU A 14 -10.29 8.58 16.63
N PHE A 15 -11.51 8.09 16.41
CA PHE A 15 -11.83 7.19 15.29
C PHE A 15 -12.21 7.92 13.97
N ASP A 16 -12.51 9.22 14.03
CA ASP A 16 -13.26 9.96 13.00
C ASP A 16 -12.39 10.83 12.07
N ALA A 17 -11.12 10.46 11.88
CA ALA A 17 -10.14 11.27 11.16
C ALA A 17 -10.38 11.46 9.65
N LEU A 18 -11.20 10.63 8.99
CA LEU A 18 -11.59 10.78 7.57
C LEU A 18 -12.96 11.43 7.36
N GLY A 19 -13.59 11.93 8.44
CA GLY A 19 -14.94 12.47 8.46
C GLY A 19 -15.85 11.73 9.43
N THR A 20 -17.11 12.19 9.53
CA THR A 20 -18.09 11.63 10.47
C THR A 20 -18.53 10.24 10.03
N LYS A 21 -18.40 9.24 10.93
CA LYS A 21 -18.92 7.90 10.66
C LYS A 21 -20.44 7.94 10.67
N ARG A 22 -21.06 7.19 9.77
CA ARG A 22 -22.52 7.13 9.67
C ARG A 22 -23.05 6.05 10.60
N TYR A 23 -23.93 6.44 11.53
CA TYR A 23 -24.77 5.48 12.25
C TYR A 23 -25.68 4.73 11.26
N LEU A 24 -25.71 3.41 11.37
CA LEU A 24 -26.48 2.54 10.49
C LEU A 24 -27.74 2.02 11.16
N ARG A 25 -27.60 1.43 12.36
CA ARG A 25 -28.68 0.85 13.17
C ARG A 25 -28.16 0.46 14.55
N ALA A 26 -29.03 0.03 15.45
CA ALA A 26 -28.67 -0.67 16.67
C ALA A 26 -29.42 -2.00 16.71
N THR A 27 -28.84 -3.02 17.35
CA THR A 27 -29.57 -4.25 17.65
C THR A 27 -30.25 -4.15 19.01
N ASP A 28 -29.52 -3.66 20.01
CA ASP A 28 -29.91 -3.46 21.41
C ASP A 28 -29.27 -2.16 21.95
N GLY A 29 -29.40 -1.92 23.26
CA GLY A 29 -28.97 -0.67 23.89
C GLY A 29 -27.46 -0.45 23.94
N ASP A 30 -26.65 -1.48 23.70
CA ASP A 30 -25.19 -1.48 23.80
C ASP A 30 -24.47 -1.88 22.50
N THR A 31 -25.19 -2.29 21.44
CA THR A 31 -24.61 -2.69 20.15
C THR A 31 -25.09 -1.84 18.97
N PRO A 32 -24.58 -0.60 18.81
CA PRO A 32 -24.78 0.20 17.61
C PRO A 32 -23.88 -0.27 16.46
N TYR A 33 -24.34 -0.06 15.23
CA TYR A 33 -23.63 -0.34 13.99
C TYR A 33 -23.31 0.99 13.32
N ILE A 34 -22.05 1.18 12.94
CA ILE A 34 -21.57 2.35 12.20
C ILE A 34 -20.88 1.92 10.90
N SER A 35 -20.77 2.85 9.94
CA SER A 35 -19.95 2.63 8.74
C SER A 35 -18.47 2.83 9.04
N VAL A 36 -17.64 1.83 8.75
CA VAL A 36 -16.18 1.91 8.91
C VAL A 36 -15.51 1.63 7.57
N PRO A 37 -14.67 2.54 7.05
CA PRO A 37 -13.87 2.27 5.86
C PRO A 37 -12.80 1.20 6.15
N ILE A 38 -12.54 0.33 5.18
CA ILE A 38 -11.52 -0.71 5.26
C ILE A 38 -10.35 -0.31 4.36
N ARG A 39 -9.13 -0.33 4.89
CA ARG A 39 -7.92 -0.33 4.09
C ARG A 39 -7.46 -1.78 3.93
N MET A 40 -7.56 -2.28 2.71
CA MET A 40 -7.09 -3.62 2.37
C MET A 40 -5.57 -3.72 2.58
N LEU A 41 -5.16 -4.62 3.47
CA LEU A 41 -3.76 -4.87 3.81
C LEU A 41 -2.96 -5.44 2.64
N SER A 42 -1.65 -5.23 2.70
CA SER A 42 -0.64 -5.81 1.80
C SER A 42 -0.74 -5.41 0.33
N ILE A 43 -1.62 -4.48 -0.02
CA ILE A 43 -1.84 -4.02 -1.39
C ILE A 43 -1.87 -2.50 -1.45
N ASP A 44 -1.58 -1.97 -2.63
CA ASP A 44 -1.68 -0.55 -2.93
C ASP A 44 -2.15 -0.35 -4.37
N THR A 45 -3.31 0.28 -4.53
CA THR A 45 -3.89 0.57 -5.84
C THR A 45 -3.55 1.99 -6.27
N PRO A 46 -3.50 2.28 -7.58
CA PRO A 46 -3.52 3.65 -8.06
C PRO A 46 -4.74 4.41 -7.54
N GLU A 47 -4.57 5.71 -7.31
CA GLU A 47 -5.54 6.55 -6.61
C GLU A 47 -6.31 7.42 -7.61
N VAL A 48 -7.63 7.54 -7.43
CA VAL A 48 -8.46 8.50 -8.19
C VAL A 48 -8.48 9.89 -7.56
N HIS A 49 -8.05 10.01 -6.30
CA HIS A 49 -7.94 11.26 -5.56
C HIS A 49 -6.65 11.29 -4.74
N TYR A 50 -5.70 12.12 -5.15
CA TYR A 50 -4.49 12.46 -4.42
C TYR A 50 -3.80 13.70 -5.03
N PRO A 51 -3.20 14.60 -4.23
CA PRO A 51 -3.23 14.66 -2.77
C PRO A 51 -4.57 15.17 -2.23
N GLY A 52 -5.04 14.57 -1.14
CA GLY A 52 -6.38 14.84 -0.58
C GLY A 52 -7.47 14.50 -1.59
N ASN A 53 -8.40 15.42 -1.82
CA ASN A 53 -9.52 15.23 -2.74
C ASN A 53 -9.23 15.70 -4.18
N ARG A 54 -7.97 15.97 -4.53
CA ARG A 54 -7.59 16.45 -5.86
C ARG A 54 -7.42 15.30 -6.84
N LYS A 55 -7.74 15.53 -8.11
CA LYS A 55 -7.46 14.58 -9.19
C LYS A 55 -5.95 14.45 -9.44
N PRO A 56 -5.38 13.23 -9.56
CA PRO A 56 -3.97 13.02 -9.84
C PRO A 56 -3.48 13.73 -11.11
N SER A 57 -4.29 13.76 -12.17
CA SER A 57 -4.01 14.48 -13.44
C SER A 57 -3.65 15.96 -13.27
N ARG A 58 -4.12 16.61 -12.19
CA ARG A 58 -3.73 18.00 -11.89
C ARG A 58 -2.27 18.18 -11.49
N SER A 59 -1.56 17.08 -11.25
CA SER A 59 -0.16 17.08 -10.87
C SER A 59 0.77 16.81 -12.06
N ASP A 60 0.26 16.62 -13.28
CA ASP A 60 1.08 16.28 -14.46
C ASP A 60 2.19 17.28 -14.72
N ARG A 61 1.87 18.59 -14.68
CA ARG A 61 2.87 19.66 -14.84
C ARG A 61 3.92 19.63 -13.73
N ASP A 62 3.49 19.41 -12.49
CA ASP A 62 4.38 19.36 -11.33
C ASP A 62 5.32 18.14 -11.42
N LEU A 63 4.82 17.00 -11.88
CA LEU A 63 5.59 15.77 -12.06
C LEU A 63 6.55 15.86 -13.27
N ALA A 64 6.14 16.52 -14.36
CA ALA A 64 7.03 16.82 -15.47
C ALA A 64 8.18 17.74 -15.03
N GLN A 65 7.88 18.79 -14.26
CA GLN A 65 8.89 19.68 -13.68
C GLN A 65 9.84 18.93 -12.74
N LEU A 66 9.32 17.97 -11.97
CA LEU A 66 10.16 17.10 -11.15
C LEU A 66 11.13 16.28 -12.00
N ALA A 67 10.70 15.76 -13.16
CA ALA A 67 11.58 15.03 -14.07
C ALA A 67 12.77 15.91 -14.53
N GLU A 68 12.51 17.19 -14.84
CA GLU A 68 13.56 18.16 -15.18
C GLU A 68 14.54 18.37 -14.02
N TRP A 69 14.04 18.55 -12.79
CA TRP A 69 14.89 18.72 -11.61
C TRP A 69 15.68 17.46 -11.23
N ILE A 70 15.16 16.27 -11.54
CA ILE A 70 15.91 15.03 -11.40
C ILE A 70 17.07 15.02 -12.42
N ALA A 71 16.80 15.39 -13.68
CA ALA A 71 17.81 15.40 -14.73
C ALA A 71 18.91 16.44 -14.51
N SER A 72 18.60 17.58 -13.90
CA SER A 72 19.58 18.64 -13.56
C SER A 72 20.32 18.40 -12.24
N GLY A 73 19.92 17.40 -11.45
CA GLY A 73 20.50 17.13 -10.12
C GLY A 73 20.01 18.07 -9.01
N ASP A 74 18.94 18.83 -9.24
CA ASP A 74 18.35 19.74 -8.25
C ASP A 74 17.47 19.02 -7.23
N ALA A 75 16.88 17.88 -7.61
CA ALA A 75 16.05 17.07 -6.74
C ALA A 75 16.91 16.27 -5.73
N PRO A 76 16.54 16.20 -4.43
CA PRO A 76 17.28 15.45 -3.41
C PRO A 76 17.01 13.94 -3.49
N VAL A 77 17.26 13.36 -4.66
CA VAL A 77 17.09 11.94 -4.97
C VAL A 77 18.44 11.34 -5.37
N SER A 78 18.68 10.09 -4.99
CA SER A 78 19.87 9.36 -5.42
C SER A 78 19.82 9.11 -6.93
N ASP A 79 20.99 9.04 -7.57
CA ASP A 79 21.10 8.86 -9.02
C ASP A 79 20.30 7.64 -9.51
N GLY A 80 20.38 6.53 -8.79
CA GLY A 80 19.68 5.30 -9.18
C GLY A 80 18.16 5.39 -9.03
N LEU A 81 17.64 6.03 -7.97
CA LEU A 81 16.20 6.25 -7.85
C LEU A 81 15.72 7.31 -8.85
N GLY A 82 16.53 8.33 -9.11
CA GLY A 82 16.29 9.32 -10.16
C GLY A 82 16.16 8.67 -11.53
N ALA A 83 17.10 7.80 -11.90
CA ALA A 83 17.06 7.04 -13.15
C ALA A 83 15.84 6.12 -13.26
N HIS A 84 15.41 5.50 -12.16
CA HIS A 84 14.20 4.67 -12.11
C HIS A 84 12.91 5.49 -12.33
N LEU A 85 12.83 6.70 -11.75
CA LEU A 85 11.62 7.53 -11.80
C LEU A 85 11.53 8.41 -13.05
N TYR A 86 12.67 8.91 -13.54
CA TYR A 86 12.75 9.85 -14.65
C TYR A 86 11.90 9.45 -15.87
N PRO A 87 12.03 8.24 -16.46
CA PRO A 87 11.30 7.90 -17.69
C PRO A 87 9.78 7.94 -17.49
N LYS A 88 9.29 7.57 -16.30
CA LYS A 88 7.86 7.57 -15.96
C LYS A 88 7.31 9.00 -15.86
N LEU A 89 8.09 9.90 -15.27
CA LEU A 89 7.71 11.30 -15.05
C LEU A 89 7.86 12.17 -16.30
N ALA A 90 8.90 11.92 -17.10
CA ALA A 90 9.23 12.68 -18.30
C ALA A 90 8.16 12.58 -19.41
N THR A 91 7.24 11.61 -19.31
CA THR A 91 6.06 11.52 -20.20
C THR A 91 5.17 12.75 -20.14
N GLY A 92 5.18 13.49 -19.03
CA GLY A 92 4.29 14.62 -18.78
C GLY A 92 2.82 14.22 -18.52
N ALA A 93 2.53 12.91 -18.40
CA ALA A 93 1.18 12.38 -18.21
C ALA A 93 1.08 11.40 -17.02
N ALA A 94 2.10 11.36 -16.15
CA ALA A 94 2.19 10.39 -15.06
C ALA A 94 0.98 10.43 -14.09
N GLY A 95 0.45 11.62 -13.78
CA GLY A 95 -0.75 11.78 -12.99
C GLY A 95 -2.03 11.40 -13.74
N THR A 96 -2.13 11.74 -15.03
CA THR A 96 -3.25 11.29 -15.87
C THR A 96 -3.30 9.76 -15.97
N LEU A 97 -2.17 9.11 -16.24
CA LEU A 97 -2.05 7.65 -16.28
C LEU A 97 -2.44 7.03 -14.93
N HIS A 98 -1.93 7.58 -13.83
CA HIS A 98 -2.26 7.10 -12.49
C HIS A 98 -3.76 7.20 -12.17
N GLU A 99 -4.40 8.32 -12.52
CA GLU A 99 -5.85 8.50 -12.33
C GLU A 99 -6.65 7.48 -13.13
N GLU A 100 -6.26 7.24 -14.38
CA GLU A 100 -6.94 6.31 -15.27
C GLU A 100 -6.80 4.86 -14.78
N GLN A 101 -5.59 4.44 -14.40
CA GLN A 101 -5.37 3.14 -13.78
C GLN A 101 -6.13 3.00 -12.45
N GLY A 102 -6.31 4.09 -11.69
CA GLY A 102 -7.11 4.08 -10.46
C GLY A 102 -8.60 3.82 -10.72
N LYS A 103 -9.15 4.35 -11.82
CA LYS A 103 -10.51 4.05 -12.27
C LYS A 103 -10.63 2.59 -12.69
N GLN A 104 -9.68 2.09 -13.47
CA GLN A 104 -9.68 0.70 -13.93
C GLN A 104 -9.55 -0.30 -12.77
N ALA A 105 -8.69 -0.02 -11.79
CA ALA A 105 -8.60 -0.80 -10.56
C ALA A 105 -9.91 -0.78 -9.75
N THR A 106 -10.61 0.36 -9.73
CA THR A 106 -11.92 0.49 -9.07
C THR A 106 -12.98 -0.37 -9.77
N GLU A 107 -13.04 -0.35 -11.10
CA GLU A 107 -13.96 -1.20 -11.86
C GLU A 107 -13.63 -2.68 -11.68
N LYS A 108 -12.35 -3.06 -11.71
CA LYS A 108 -11.94 -4.44 -11.46
C LYS A 108 -12.37 -4.91 -10.08
N PHE A 109 -12.20 -4.07 -9.06
CA PHE A 109 -12.64 -4.43 -7.71
C PHE A 109 -14.15 -4.65 -7.63
N LYS A 110 -14.96 -3.82 -8.33
CA LYS A 110 -16.42 -4.02 -8.40
C LYS A 110 -16.78 -5.33 -9.11
N GLU A 111 -16.10 -5.66 -10.21
CA GLU A 111 -16.28 -6.94 -10.90
C GLU A 111 -16.01 -8.11 -9.97
N LEU A 112 -14.86 -8.11 -9.27
CA LEU A 112 -14.50 -9.16 -8.32
C LEU A 112 -15.51 -9.28 -7.19
N ILE A 113 -15.98 -8.15 -6.65
CA ILE A 113 -17.01 -8.11 -5.60
C ILE A 113 -18.32 -8.71 -6.09
N GLU A 114 -18.72 -8.44 -7.33
CA GLU A 114 -19.92 -9.02 -7.92
C GLU A 114 -19.74 -10.52 -8.17
N GLU A 115 -18.68 -10.91 -8.87
CA GLU A 115 -18.35 -12.31 -9.20
C GLU A 115 -18.26 -13.18 -7.95
N ARG A 116 -17.46 -12.75 -6.95
CA ARG A 116 -17.13 -13.60 -5.80
C ARG A 116 -18.15 -13.56 -4.69
N LEU A 117 -18.96 -12.50 -4.59
CA LEU A 117 -20.05 -12.47 -3.63
C LEU A 117 -21.37 -13.03 -4.19
N THR A 118 -21.58 -13.08 -5.51
CA THR A 118 -22.82 -13.62 -6.06
C THR A 118 -22.78 -15.15 -6.11
N LYS A 119 -23.72 -15.80 -5.41
CA LYS A 119 -23.86 -17.26 -5.43
C LYS A 119 -24.48 -17.73 -6.75
N PRO A 120 -24.37 -19.02 -7.12
CA PRO A 120 -25.11 -19.59 -8.25
C PRO A 120 -26.63 -19.37 -8.18
N SER A 121 -27.17 -19.19 -6.97
CA SER A 121 -28.59 -18.87 -6.75
C SER A 121 -28.95 -17.39 -6.92
N GLY A 122 -28.00 -16.52 -7.28
CA GLY A 122 -28.17 -15.06 -7.36
C GLY A 122 -28.13 -14.33 -6.01
N LYS A 123 -28.15 -15.04 -4.88
CA LYS A 123 -28.03 -14.41 -3.55
C LYS A 123 -26.59 -13.96 -3.28
N ARG A 124 -26.41 -12.81 -2.62
CA ARG A 124 -25.08 -12.35 -2.19
C ARG A 124 -24.59 -13.08 -0.94
N ARG A 125 -23.30 -13.40 -0.93
CA ARG A 125 -22.52 -13.82 0.24
C ARG A 125 -22.33 -12.64 1.18
N LYS A 126 -22.20 -12.97 2.46
CA LYS A 126 -21.62 -12.04 3.45
C LYS A 126 -20.12 -11.96 3.21
N VAL A 127 -19.47 -10.99 3.82
CA VAL A 127 -18.02 -10.82 3.79
C VAL A 127 -17.40 -11.39 5.07
N TYR A 128 -16.23 -11.99 4.94
CA TYR A 128 -15.35 -12.38 6.02
C TYR A 128 -14.22 -11.34 6.11
N ILE A 129 -13.96 -10.85 7.32
CA ILE A 129 -12.96 -9.83 7.60
C ILE A 129 -11.96 -10.39 8.62
N ARG A 130 -10.68 -10.28 8.31
CA ARG A 130 -9.58 -10.58 9.23
C ARG A 130 -8.73 -9.33 9.45
N ALA A 131 -8.82 -8.77 10.65
CA ALA A 131 -8.03 -7.59 11.03
C ALA A 131 -6.54 -7.94 11.23
N ALA A 132 -5.66 -6.95 11.06
CA ALA A 132 -4.27 -7.00 11.50
C ALA A 132 -4.14 -6.83 13.02
N ASP A 133 -2.94 -7.08 13.55
CA ASP A 133 -2.61 -6.85 14.96
C ASP A 133 -2.82 -5.38 15.34
N GLN A 134 -2.36 -4.46 14.49
CA GLN A 134 -2.84 -3.09 14.50
C GLN A 134 -4.18 -3.04 13.74
N HIS A 135 -5.26 -2.83 14.49
CA HIS A 135 -6.60 -2.89 13.93
C HIS A 135 -6.96 -1.65 13.11
N PHE A 136 -6.47 -0.47 13.48
CA PHE A 136 -6.81 0.80 12.85
C PHE A 136 -5.57 1.62 12.52
N ASP A 137 -5.59 2.30 11.38
CA ASP A 137 -4.62 3.34 11.08
C ASP A 137 -5.01 4.69 11.73
N SER A 138 -4.11 5.67 11.65
CA SER A 138 -4.34 7.03 12.16
C SER A 138 -5.49 7.78 11.46
N TYR A 139 -6.03 7.22 10.38
CA TYR A 139 -7.17 7.76 9.66
C TYR A 139 -8.49 7.10 10.09
N GLY A 140 -8.47 6.18 11.05
CA GLY A 140 -9.65 5.46 11.53
C GLY A 140 -10.24 4.53 10.47
N ARG A 141 -9.39 3.94 9.62
CA ARG A 141 -9.74 2.83 8.72
C ARG A 141 -9.38 1.52 9.37
N LEU A 142 -10.26 0.53 9.26
CA LEU A 142 -9.96 -0.85 9.65
C LEU A 142 -8.89 -1.41 8.71
N LEU A 143 -7.79 -1.90 9.28
CA LEU A 143 -6.73 -2.60 8.56
C LEU A 143 -7.10 -4.09 8.49
N ALA A 144 -7.47 -4.59 7.32
CA ALA A 144 -7.94 -5.97 7.18
C ALA A 144 -7.71 -6.63 5.82
N TYR A 145 -7.75 -7.96 5.84
CA TYR A 145 -8.01 -8.80 4.67
C TYR A 145 -9.51 -9.04 4.56
N MET A 146 -10.04 -8.94 3.34
CA MET A 146 -11.46 -9.10 3.05
C MET A 146 -11.67 -10.26 2.07
N ALA A 147 -12.60 -11.17 2.37
CA ALA A 147 -12.91 -12.30 1.50
C ALA A 147 -14.43 -12.58 1.49
N PRO A 148 -14.95 -13.35 0.52
CA PRO A 148 -16.30 -13.91 0.64
C PRO A 148 -16.40 -14.84 1.86
N ASN A 149 -17.52 -14.77 2.57
CA ASN A 149 -17.80 -15.69 3.68
C ASN A 149 -18.40 -16.99 3.13
N TYR A 150 -17.54 -18.00 2.95
CA TYR A 150 -17.92 -19.33 2.48
C TYR A 150 -18.41 -20.21 3.63
N SER A 151 -19.48 -20.96 3.38
CA SER A 151 -19.92 -22.02 4.30
C SER A 151 -18.88 -23.13 4.41
N ARG A 152 -18.97 -23.96 5.45
CA ARG A 152 -18.07 -25.10 5.63
C ARG A 152 -18.07 -26.04 4.41
N LYS A 153 -19.26 -26.39 3.91
CA LYS A 153 -19.43 -27.23 2.72
C LYS A 153 -18.73 -26.66 1.48
N GLU A 154 -18.82 -25.34 1.29
CA GLU A 154 -18.15 -24.68 0.16
C GLU A 154 -16.63 -24.68 0.32
N ARG A 155 -16.12 -24.43 1.54
CA ARG A 155 -14.68 -24.48 1.80
C ARG A 155 -14.07 -25.87 1.59
N GLU A 156 -14.84 -26.92 1.85
CA GLU A 156 -14.41 -28.30 1.63
C GLU A 156 -14.42 -28.70 0.14
N SER A 157 -15.19 -27.99 -0.71
CA SER A 157 -15.31 -28.30 -2.14
C SER A 157 -14.51 -27.40 -3.06
N LEU A 158 -14.18 -26.17 -2.62
CA LEU A 158 -13.51 -25.16 -3.44
C LEU A 158 -11.99 -25.32 -3.38
N ALA A 159 -11.31 -25.05 -4.49
CA ALA A 159 -9.86 -24.99 -4.52
C ALA A 159 -9.35 -23.79 -3.69
N PRO A 160 -8.10 -23.83 -3.17
CA PRO A 160 -7.55 -22.74 -2.36
C PRO A 160 -7.63 -21.35 -3.01
N GLY A 161 -7.37 -21.23 -4.32
CA GLY A 161 -7.49 -19.96 -5.06
C GLY A 161 -8.92 -19.44 -5.18
N GLU A 162 -9.92 -20.31 -5.12
CA GLU A 162 -11.32 -19.88 -5.10
C GLU A 162 -11.71 -19.24 -3.75
N LEU A 163 -10.96 -19.56 -2.69
CA LEU A 163 -11.13 -19.01 -1.35
C LEU A 163 -10.31 -17.72 -1.12
N ALA A 164 -9.63 -17.22 -2.15
CA ALA A 164 -8.76 -16.07 -2.06
C ALA A 164 -9.48 -14.82 -1.54
N SER A 165 -8.71 -14.00 -0.80
CA SER A 165 -9.16 -12.67 -0.40
C SER A 165 -9.21 -11.72 -1.59
N PHE A 166 -10.04 -10.69 -1.52
CA PHE A 166 -10.02 -9.61 -2.52
C PHE A 166 -8.66 -8.91 -2.60
N ASN A 167 -7.91 -8.87 -1.49
CA ASN A 167 -6.53 -8.38 -1.49
C ASN A 167 -5.66 -9.20 -2.45
N HIS A 168 -5.72 -10.53 -2.36
CA HIS A 168 -4.98 -11.44 -3.23
C HIS A 168 -5.45 -11.31 -4.69
N LEU A 169 -6.77 -11.31 -4.93
CA LEU A 169 -7.35 -11.22 -6.28
C LEU A 169 -7.01 -9.90 -7.00
N MET A 170 -6.92 -8.78 -6.25
CA MET A 170 -6.50 -7.50 -6.82
C MET A 170 -5.03 -7.51 -7.27
N VAL A 171 -4.17 -8.24 -6.56
CA VAL A 171 -2.76 -8.42 -6.95
C VAL A 171 -2.62 -9.40 -8.11
N GLU A 172 -3.30 -10.53 -8.05
CA GLU A 172 -3.33 -11.55 -9.11
C GLU A 172 -3.78 -10.94 -10.45
N SER A 173 -4.76 -10.03 -10.43
CA SER A 173 -5.23 -9.33 -11.63
C SER A 173 -4.33 -8.17 -12.10
N GLY A 174 -3.27 -7.85 -11.36
CA GLY A 174 -2.35 -6.76 -11.70
C GLY A 174 -2.88 -5.34 -11.46
N TRP A 175 -4.04 -5.18 -10.82
CA TRP A 175 -4.64 -3.87 -10.54
C TRP A 175 -4.29 -3.30 -9.16
N ALA A 176 -3.60 -4.07 -8.33
CA ALA A 176 -2.93 -3.59 -7.14
C ALA A 176 -1.47 -4.04 -7.11
N ALA A 177 -0.59 -3.14 -6.69
CA ALA A 177 0.80 -3.50 -6.42
C ALA A 177 0.90 -4.21 -5.05
N PRO A 178 1.79 -5.20 -4.90
CA PRO A 178 2.12 -5.76 -3.59
C PRO A 178 2.75 -4.66 -2.71
N PHE A 179 2.23 -4.51 -1.50
CA PHE A 179 2.64 -3.47 -0.56
C PHE A 179 2.52 -3.98 0.88
N ILE A 180 3.30 -5.02 1.18
CA ILE A 180 3.37 -5.64 2.51
C ILE A 180 4.17 -4.73 3.44
N ILE A 181 3.67 -4.50 4.65
CA ILE A 181 4.32 -3.64 5.65
C ILE A 181 4.47 -4.42 6.96
N TYR A 182 5.69 -4.54 7.46
CA TYR A 182 5.98 -5.09 8.80
C TYR A 182 5.36 -4.21 9.90
N PRO A 183 4.80 -4.79 10.99
CA PRO A 183 4.74 -6.22 11.32
C PRO A 183 3.57 -6.98 10.69
N SER A 184 2.70 -6.31 9.92
CA SER A 184 1.50 -6.91 9.31
C SER A 184 1.80 -7.75 8.06
N ILE A 185 2.55 -8.85 8.25
CA ILE A 185 2.92 -9.79 7.18
C ILE A 185 1.90 -10.95 7.12
N PRO A 186 1.45 -11.39 5.93
CA PRO A 186 0.67 -12.62 5.80
C PRO A 186 1.37 -13.83 6.44
N LYS A 187 0.59 -14.83 6.84
CA LYS A 187 1.15 -16.14 7.24
C LYS A 187 1.92 -16.75 6.07
N TYR A 188 2.90 -17.59 6.37
CA TYR A 188 3.86 -18.08 5.37
C TYR A 188 3.22 -18.71 4.11
N PRO A 189 2.25 -19.65 4.20
CA PRO A 189 1.64 -20.21 2.99
C PRO A 189 0.93 -19.15 2.14
N GLU A 190 0.23 -18.21 2.78
CA GLU A 190 -0.44 -17.10 2.12
C GLU A 190 0.55 -16.10 1.53
N LEU A 191 1.70 -15.87 2.17
CA LEU A 191 2.77 -15.01 1.67
C LEU A 191 3.39 -15.58 0.39
N VAL A 192 3.68 -16.89 0.37
CA VAL A 192 4.19 -17.58 -0.82
C VAL A 192 3.21 -17.46 -1.99
N ALA A 193 1.94 -17.83 -1.77
CA ALA A 193 0.93 -17.73 -2.82
C ALA A 193 0.72 -16.28 -3.30
N PHE A 194 0.79 -15.31 -2.39
CA PHE A 194 0.66 -13.90 -2.72
C PHE A 194 1.86 -13.37 -3.54
N GLN A 195 3.09 -13.79 -3.19
CA GLN A 195 4.30 -13.47 -3.94
C GLN A 195 4.25 -14.07 -5.36
N GLU A 196 3.83 -15.34 -5.48
CA GLU A 196 3.69 -16.02 -6.77
C GLU A 196 2.67 -15.30 -7.68
N ALA A 197 1.51 -14.94 -7.15
CA ALA A 197 0.50 -14.17 -7.87
C ALA A 197 1.02 -12.79 -8.29
N ALA A 198 1.72 -12.08 -7.41
CA ALA A 198 2.32 -10.79 -7.70
C ALA A 198 3.41 -10.88 -8.78
N LYS A 199 4.24 -11.93 -8.72
CA LYS A 199 5.27 -12.20 -9.72
C LYS A 199 4.65 -12.46 -11.08
N ALA A 200 3.66 -13.35 -11.15
CA ALA A 200 2.94 -13.66 -12.37
C ALA A 200 2.27 -12.41 -12.97
N ALA A 201 1.62 -11.58 -12.15
CA ALA A 201 1.00 -10.34 -12.62
C ALA A 201 2.02 -9.33 -13.18
N CYS A 202 3.17 -9.19 -12.50
CA CYS A 202 4.22 -8.28 -12.92
C CYS A 202 4.93 -8.75 -14.20
N GLU A 203 5.37 -10.01 -14.26
CA GLU A 203 6.14 -10.56 -15.38
C GLU A 203 5.30 -10.73 -16.65
N ASN A 204 4.00 -10.98 -16.53
CA ASN A 204 3.09 -11.08 -17.67
C ASN A 204 2.40 -9.74 -18.03
N GLY A 205 2.77 -8.64 -17.37
CA GLY A 205 2.20 -7.31 -17.66
C GLY A 205 0.68 -7.25 -17.48
N LEU A 206 0.14 -7.83 -16.40
CA LEU A 206 -1.30 -7.80 -16.13
C LEU A 206 -1.72 -6.46 -15.53
N GLY A 207 -2.94 -6.01 -15.84
CA GLY A 207 -3.53 -4.81 -15.26
C GLY A 207 -2.67 -3.56 -15.46
N ALA A 208 -2.32 -2.88 -14.37
CA ALA A 208 -1.49 -1.68 -14.43
C ALA A 208 -0.06 -1.97 -14.91
N TRP A 209 0.45 -3.18 -14.69
CA TRP A 209 1.81 -3.61 -15.09
C TRP A 209 1.99 -3.69 -16.60
N ALA A 210 0.91 -3.69 -17.38
CA ALA A 210 0.96 -3.65 -18.84
C ALA A 210 1.66 -2.38 -19.38
N ASP A 211 1.59 -1.28 -18.62
CA ASP A 211 2.21 -0.01 -18.99
C ASP A 211 3.53 0.17 -18.22
N PRO A 212 4.70 0.12 -18.88
CA PRO A 212 5.98 0.28 -18.20
C PRO A 212 6.18 1.67 -17.58
N MET A 213 5.38 2.67 -18.00
CA MET A 213 5.43 4.03 -17.45
C MET A 213 4.61 4.17 -16.18
N MET A 214 3.92 3.11 -15.72
CA MET A 214 3.12 3.17 -14.50
C MET A 214 3.95 3.54 -13.25
N LEU A 215 3.30 4.30 -12.37
CA LEU A 215 3.74 4.50 -10.99
C LEU A 215 2.81 3.72 -10.08
N THR A 216 3.37 2.90 -9.18
CA THR A 216 2.58 2.34 -8.06
C THR A 216 2.00 3.48 -7.21
N GLY A 217 0.95 3.22 -6.41
CA GLY A 217 0.42 4.23 -5.47
C GLY A 217 1.51 4.80 -4.56
N TYR A 218 2.41 3.95 -4.08
CA TYR A 218 3.54 4.36 -3.24
C TYR A 218 4.48 5.32 -3.97
N GLU A 219 4.87 4.98 -5.20
CA GLU A 219 5.74 5.80 -6.05
C GLU A 219 5.08 7.13 -6.41
N PHE A 220 3.79 7.12 -6.78
CA PHE A 220 3.06 8.35 -7.12
C PHE A 220 3.03 9.33 -5.95
N ARG A 221 2.61 8.86 -4.76
CA ARG A 221 2.59 9.69 -3.55
C ARG A 221 3.98 10.16 -3.15
N MET A 222 5.00 9.33 -3.35
CA MET A 222 6.40 9.69 -3.11
C MET A 222 6.84 10.82 -4.05
N CYS A 223 6.54 10.74 -5.36
CA CYS A 223 6.90 11.77 -6.34
C CYS A 223 6.23 13.12 -6.03
N ILE A 224 4.96 13.11 -5.62
CA ILE A 224 4.28 14.34 -5.18
C ILE A 224 4.97 14.97 -3.96
N ARG A 225 5.40 14.18 -2.97
CA ARG A 225 6.16 14.70 -1.82
C ARG A 225 7.54 15.23 -2.25
N LEU A 226 8.24 14.50 -3.12
CA LEU A 226 9.55 14.89 -3.64
C LEU A 226 9.47 16.21 -4.42
N PHE A 227 8.46 16.40 -5.27
CA PHE A 227 8.21 17.67 -5.95
C PHE A 227 8.06 18.83 -4.95
N ASN A 228 7.23 18.66 -3.93
CA ASN A 228 7.00 19.71 -2.93
C ASN A 228 8.26 20.08 -2.15
N ILE A 229 9.11 19.10 -1.85
CA ILE A 229 10.42 19.34 -1.22
C ILE A 229 11.38 20.04 -2.18
N THR A 230 11.49 19.55 -3.41
CA THR A 230 12.40 20.11 -4.43
C THR A 230 12.03 21.55 -4.76
N LYS A 231 10.73 21.84 -4.90
CA LYS A 231 10.22 23.20 -5.10
C LYS A 231 10.66 24.17 -4.00
N LYS A 232 10.68 23.74 -2.74
CA LYS A 232 11.18 24.56 -1.63
C LYS A 232 12.69 24.81 -1.76
N LEU A 233 13.46 23.77 -2.08
CA LEU A 233 14.93 23.84 -2.22
C LEU A 233 15.34 24.76 -3.37
N VAL A 234 14.77 24.57 -4.56
CA VAL A 234 15.01 25.41 -5.74
C VAL A 234 14.54 26.85 -5.50
N GLY A 235 13.50 27.04 -4.68
CA GLY A 235 13.07 28.35 -4.19
C GLY A 235 13.98 28.99 -3.12
N GLY A 236 15.15 28.39 -2.83
CA GLY A 236 16.14 28.92 -1.88
C GLY A 236 15.86 28.62 -0.41
N ARG A 237 14.83 27.83 -0.08
CA ARG A 237 14.53 27.46 1.30
C ARG A 237 15.49 26.38 1.77
N ARG A 238 16.17 26.62 2.89
CA ARG A 238 16.94 25.60 3.60
C ARG A 238 16.00 24.68 4.37
N LEU A 239 16.16 23.37 4.20
CA LEU A 239 15.40 22.33 4.89
C LEU A 239 16.34 21.52 5.77
N ALA A 240 15.85 21.05 6.91
CA ALA A 240 16.57 20.04 7.70
C ALA A 240 16.55 18.69 6.98
N ASP A 241 17.51 17.82 7.27
CA ASP A 241 17.65 16.53 6.56
C ASP A 241 16.42 15.64 6.66
N TYR A 242 15.76 15.61 7.82
CA TYR A 242 14.53 14.83 8.01
C TYR A 242 13.38 15.34 7.12
N GLU A 243 13.31 16.65 6.83
CA GLU A 243 12.33 17.22 5.90
C GLU A 243 12.76 16.96 4.46
N LYS A 244 14.06 17.12 4.16
CA LYS A 244 14.63 16.93 2.83
C LYS A 244 14.44 15.49 2.31
N TYR A 245 14.64 14.49 3.15
CA TYR A 245 14.55 13.08 2.77
C TYR A 245 13.23 12.41 3.21
N GLY A 246 12.36 13.13 3.92
CA GLY A 246 11.07 12.62 4.40
C GLY A 246 10.05 12.26 3.33
N TYR A 247 10.34 12.48 2.03
CA TYR A 247 9.48 12.00 0.95
C TYR A 247 9.45 10.47 0.85
N VAL A 248 10.50 9.79 1.32
CA VAL A 248 10.65 8.33 1.29
C VAL A 248 11.24 7.86 2.62
N SER A 249 10.44 7.13 3.41
CA SER A 249 10.76 6.83 4.81
C SER A 249 10.83 5.36 5.15
N ARG A 250 10.44 4.47 4.23
CA ARG A 250 10.36 3.03 4.50
C ARG A 250 11.56 2.32 3.93
N PHE A 251 12.21 1.52 4.75
CA PHE A 251 13.19 0.56 4.28
C PHE A 251 12.48 -0.53 3.49
N CYS A 252 13.21 -1.17 2.58
CA CYS A 252 12.69 -2.24 1.75
C CYS A 252 13.51 -3.50 1.96
N VAL A 253 12.85 -4.62 2.24
CA VAL A 253 13.45 -5.94 2.33
C VAL A 253 13.13 -6.71 1.07
N ASP A 254 14.12 -7.40 0.53
CA ASP A 254 13.89 -8.49 -0.42
C ASP A 254 13.61 -9.77 0.37
N MET A 255 12.35 -10.24 0.32
CA MET A 255 11.93 -11.43 1.05
C MET A 255 12.61 -12.73 0.60
N THR A 256 13.31 -12.73 -0.54
CA THR A 256 14.02 -13.89 -1.10
C THR A 256 15.49 -13.94 -0.72
N THR A 257 16.12 -12.79 -0.47
CA THR A 257 17.54 -12.71 -0.07
C THR A 257 17.74 -12.29 1.39
N GLN A 258 16.68 -11.85 2.06
CA GLN A 258 16.69 -11.28 3.42
C GLN A 258 17.47 -9.96 3.53
N GLU A 259 17.83 -9.36 2.40
CA GLU A 259 18.58 -8.11 2.39
C GLU A 259 17.66 -6.92 2.68
N ILE A 260 18.10 -6.02 3.55
CA ILE A 260 17.46 -4.73 3.82
C ILE A 260 18.16 -3.60 3.07
N PHE A 261 17.36 -2.80 2.37
CA PHE A 261 17.76 -1.67 1.55
C PHE A 261 17.27 -0.36 2.16
N TYR A 262 18.07 0.70 2.01
CA TYR A 262 17.67 2.03 2.46
C TYR A 262 16.44 2.54 1.69
N PRO A 263 15.72 3.55 2.22
CA PRO A 263 14.47 3.99 1.61
C PRO A 263 14.58 4.43 0.14
N GLN A 264 15.70 5.01 -0.29
CA GLN A 264 15.89 5.39 -1.69
C GLN A 264 16.33 4.22 -2.59
N GLU A 265 16.57 3.03 -2.04
CA GLU A 265 17.09 1.87 -2.75
C GLU A 265 16.03 0.79 -3.01
N TYR A 266 14.78 1.00 -2.60
CA TYR A 266 13.69 0.02 -2.78
C TYR A 266 13.50 -0.43 -4.24
N TYR A 267 13.85 0.43 -5.20
CA TYR A 267 13.73 0.14 -6.64
C TYR A 267 14.63 -1.03 -7.07
N ARG A 268 15.68 -1.34 -6.30
CA ARG A 268 16.60 -2.46 -6.54
C ARG A 268 15.95 -3.82 -6.28
N VAL A 269 14.89 -3.86 -5.49
CA VAL A 269 14.12 -5.07 -5.18
C VAL A 269 12.96 -5.18 -6.16
N ALA A 270 12.75 -6.36 -6.75
CA ALA A 270 11.62 -6.59 -7.64
C ALA A 270 10.29 -6.34 -6.90
N PRO A 271 9.26 -5.71 -7.51
CA PRO A 271 8.03 -5.32 -6.80
C PRO A 271 7.39 -6.45 -5.97
N TYR A 272 7.33 -7.66 -6.54
CA TYR A 272 6.76 -8.85 -5.90
C TYR A 272 7.59 -9.44 -4.76
N ASN A 273 8.84 -9.02 -4.57
CA ASN A 273 9.71 -9.43 -3.46
C ASN A 273 9.75 -8.44 -2.29
N ARG A 274 9.07 -7.29 -2.42
CA ARG A 274 9.20 -6.19 -1.45
C ARG A 274 8.40 -6.43 -0.17
N VAL A 275 9.06 -6.30 0.97
CA VAL A 275 8.43 -6.01 2.26
C VAL A 275 8.92 -4.65 2.74
N PHE A 276 8.02 -3.75 3.11
CA PHE A 276 8.39 -2.45 3.63
C PHE A 276 8.43 -2.43 5.16
N ILE A 277 9.39 -1.69 5.70
CA ILE A 277 9.56 -1.53 7.15
C ILE A 277 9.63 -0.03 7.46
N TRP A 278 8.90 0.40 8.48
CA TRP A 278 9.01 1.75 9.01
C TRP A 278 10.34 1.97 9.71
N ALA A 279 10.88 3.20 9.69
CA ALA A 279 12.19 3.48 10.28
C ALA A 279 12.26 3.08 11.77
N GLU A 280 11.18 3.32 12.50
CA GLU A 280 11.00 2.95 13.91
C GLU A 280 10.99 1.43 14.16
N ASP A 281 10.60 0.62 13.18
CA ASP A 281 10.47 -0.83 13.30
C ASP A 281 11.71 -1.59 12.80
N VAL A 282 12.72 -0.90 12.24
CA VAL A 282 13.89 -1.55 11.62
C VAL A 282 14.63 -2.45 12.60
N SER A 283 14.90 -1.99 13.81
CA SER A 283 15.66 -2.77 14.80
C SER A 283 14.94 -4.08 15.17
N ASP A 284 13.63 -4.02 15.33
CA ASP A 284 12.80 -5.17 15.67
C ASP A 284 12.68 -6.14 14.48
N ALA A 285 12.48 -5.61 13.27
CA ALA A 285 12.39 -6.40 12.05
C ALA A 285 13.71 -7.12 11.72
N VAL A 286 14.88 -6.48 11.94
CA VAL A 286 16.19 -7.13 11.72
C VAL A 286 16.34 -8.37 12.59
N ALA A 287 15.97 -8.28 13.87
CA ALA A 287 16.03 -9.41 14.78
C ALA A 287 14.96 -10.48 14.46
N THR A 288 13.73 -10.06 14.17
CA THR A 288 12.60 -10.97 13.98
C THR A 288 12.66 -11.72 12.65
N LEU A 289 13.11 -11.05 11.58
CA LEU A 289 13.13 -11.60 10.22
C LEU A 289 14.53 -12.10 9.80
N ASN A 290 15.53 -12.03 10.68
CA ASN A 290 16.93 -12.38 10.42
C ASN A 290 17.50 -11.64 9.18
N LEU A 291 17.35 -10.32 9.15
CA LEU A 291 17.72 -9.51 7.98
C LEU A 291 19.23 -9.27 7.90
N LEU A 292 19.74 -9.18 6.67
CA LEU A 292 21.14 -8.91 6.36
C LEU A 292 21.30 -7.54 5.68
N PRO A 293 22.42 -6.82 5.89
CA PRO A 293 22.71 -5.63 5.10
C PRO A 293 22.74 -5.94 3.59
N ALA A 294 22.24 -5.04 2.74
CA ALA A 294 22.31 -5.20 1.30
C ALA A 294 23.75 -5.42 0.80
N GLY A 295 23.95 -6.41 -0.08
CA GLY A 295 25.24 -6.79 -0.64
C GLY A 295 25.96 -7.90 0.14
N SER A 296 25.38 -8.43 1.21
CA SER A 296 25.99 -9.48 2.05
C SER A 296 26.23 -10.79 1.28
N HIS A 297 25.39 -11.12 0.30
CA HIS A 297 25.55 -12.33 -0.52
C HIS A 297 26.58 -12.19 -1.66
N THR A 298 27.03 -10.97 -1.95
CA THR A 298 28.08 -10.72 -2.96
C THR A 298 29.49 -10.98 -2.43
N LEU A 299 29.67 -11.04 -1.11
CA LEU A 299 30.97 -11.19 -0.44
C LEU A 299 31.39 -12.65 -0.20
N THR A 300 30.52 -13.63 -0.46
CA THR A 300 30.78 -15.06 -0.24
C THR A 300 31.35 -15.79 -1.46
N HIS A 301 31.54 -15.09 -2.58
CA HIS A 301 32.08 -15.65 -3.82
C HIS A 301 33.36 -14.94 -4.33
N SER A 302 34.04 -14.17 -3.49
CA SER A 302 35.36 -13.60 -3.76
C SER A 302 36.47 -14.35 -3.07
#